data_AF-A0A1F2SED2-F1
#
_entry.id   AF-A0A1F2SED2-F1
#
_cell.length_a   1.000
_cell.length_b   1.000
_cell.length_c   1.000
_cell.angle_alpha   90.00
_cell.angle_beta   90.00
_cell.angle_gamma   90.00
#
_symmetry.space_group_name_H-M   'P 1'
#
loop_
_entity.id
_entity.type
_entity.pdbx_description
1 polymer ?
#
loop_
_entity_poly.entity_id
_entity_poly.type
_entity_poly.pdbx_seq_one_letter_code
_entity_poly.pdbx_strand_id
1 'polypeptide(L)'
;MPALIESIDSVLHGTPPLFVRVVGLGRAGTTSLLLLERTPELQNLHEKLMDAIAPLEEPPGTIAAFFADGEPARPSDVEWVAQYRSQASYHHFWPHITLGVGGPKEPPKEPMELFDFAASRVALCHLGRFCTCRAVLHEWNLLPARESALPDDL
;
A
#
# COMPACT_ATOMS: atom_id res chain seq x y z
N MET A 1 16.81 8.80 5.15
CA MET A 1 16.39 7.39 5.29
C MET A 1 16.07 7.03 6.74
N PRO A 2 16.93 7.26 7.76
CA PRO A 2 16.63 6.89 9.15
C PRO A 2 15.35 7.53 9.70
N ALA A 3 15.18 8.85 9.54
CA ALA A 3 13.98 9.57 10.01
C ALA A 3 12.67 9.07 9.38
N LEU A 4 12.69 8.59 8.13
CA LEU A 4 11.52 8.01 7.47
C LEU A 4 11.15 6.66 8.08
N ILE A 5 12.15 5.81 8.31
CA ILE A 5 11.95 4.51 8.94
C ILE A 5 11.42 4.71 10.38
N GLU A 6 12.02 5.62 11.15
CA GLU A 6 11.58 5.95 12.51
C GLU A 6 10.13 6.49 12.54
N SER A 7 9.78 7.35 11.58
CA SER A 7 8.41 7.87 11.47
C SER A 7 7.39 6.76 11.19
N ILE A 8 7.68 5.87 10.22
CA ILE A 8 6.81 4.74 9.91
C ILE A 8 6.76 3.74 11.08
N ASP A 9 7.89 3.48 11.74
CA ASP A 9 7.96 2.60 12.91
C ASP A 9 7.03 3.08 14.03
N SER A 10 6.98 4.39 14.28
CA SER A 10 6.08 4.97 15.28
C SER A 10 4.59 4.68 15.02
N VAL A 11 4.19 4.48 13.76
CA VAL A 11 2.83 4.12 13.36
C VAL A 11 2.61 2.61 13.44
N LEU A 12 3.59 1.82 12.98
CA LEU A 12 3.46 0.38 12.86
C LEU A 12 3.75 -0.39 14.16
N HIS A 13 4.44 0.23 15.11
CA HIS A 13 4.75 -0.40 16.39
C HIS A 13 3.48 -0.86 17.13
N GLY A 14 3.39 -2.16 17.40
CA GLY A 14 2.24 -2.77 18.07
C GLY A 14 0.99 -2.88 17.19
N THR A 15 1.07 -2.56 15.89
CA THR A 15 -0.03 -2.78 14.95
C THR A 15 -0.20 -4.28 14.68
N PRO A 16 -1.38 -4.87 14.93
CA PRO A 16 -1.65 -6.27 14.64
C PRO A 16 -1.74 -6.51 13.12
N PRO A 17 -1.65 -7.78 12.67
CA PRO A 17 -1.97 -8.13 11.29
C PRO A 17 -3.32 -7.57 10.84
N LEU A 18 -3.37 -7.02 9.63
CA LEU A 18 -4.60 -6.49 9.06
C LEU A 18 -5.37 -7.62 8.39
N PHE A 19 -6.66 -7.74 8.69
CA PHE A 19 -7.54 -8.60 7.92
C PHE A 19 -8.02 -7.84 6.68
N VAL A 20 -7.68 -8.36 5.51
CA VAL A 20 -8.01 -7.77 4.22
C VAL A 20 -9.03 -8.65 3.53
N ARG A 21 -10.15 -8.04 3.14
CA ARG A 21 -11.22 -8.69 2.38
C ARG A 21 -11.17 -8.27 0.92
N VAL A 22 -11.10 -9.25 0.02
CA VAL A 22 -11.29 -9.03 -1.41
C VAL A 22 -12.79 -9.04 -1.70
N VAL A 23 -13.29 -7.94 -2.28
CA VAL A 23 -14.73 -7.72 -2.50
C VAL A 23 -15.14 -7.77 -3.97
N GLY A 24 -14.19 -7.90 -4.89
CA GLY A 24 -14.51 -8.02 -6.31
C GLY A 24 -13.34 -7.80 -7.26
N LEU A 25 -13.68 -7.80 -8.54
CA LEU A 25 -12.80 -7.42 -9.63
C LEU A 25 -13.11 -5.99 -10.08
N GLY A 26 -12.07 -5.23 -10.39
CA GLY A 26 -12.17 -3.86 -10.88
C GLY A 26 -11.37 -3.64 -12.15
N ARG A 27 -11.61 -2.48 -12.77
CA ARG A 27 -10.79 -1.96 -13.87
C ARG A 27 -10.51 -0.48 -13.67
N ALA A 28 -9.26 -0.09 -13.90
CA ALA A 28 -8.84 1.30 -14.03
C ALA A 28 -8.20 1.49 -15.41
N GLY A 29 -8.95 2.04 -16.36
CA GLY A 29 -8.57 2.06 -17.77
C GLY A 29 -8.38 0.63 -18.31
N THR A 30 -7.14 0.32 -18.73
CA THR A 30 -6.77 -1.01 -19.23
C THR A 30 -6.26 -1.94 -18.15
N THR A 31 -6.13 -1.50 -16.90
CA THR A 31 -5.57 -2.28 -15.80
C THR A 31 -6.66 -3.06 -15.08
N SER A 32 -6.42 -4.34 -14.81
CA SER A 32 -7.26 -5.21 -13.98
C SER A 32 -6.84 -5.17 -12.51
N LEU A 33 -7.82 -5.17 -11.61
CA LEU A 33 -7.63 -4.97 -10.17
C LEU A 33 -8.39 -6.03 -9.35
N LEU A 34 -7.84 -6.42 -8.20
CA LEU A 34 -8.63 -6.91 -7.08
C LEU A 34 -9.07 -5.70 -6.24
N LEU A 35 -10.36 -5.60 -5.99
CA LEU A 35 -10.93 -4.58 -5.11
C LEU A 35 -10.88 -5.07 -3.67
N LEU A 36 -10.36 -4.24 -2.77
CA LEU A 36 -10.34 -4.54 -1.35
C LEU A 36 -11.45 -3.76 -0.64
N GLU A 37 -12.01 -4.34 0.41
CA GLU A 37 -12.89 -3.61 1.30
C GLU A 37 -12.13 -2.47 1.96
N ARG A 38 -12.70 -1.26 1.93
CA ARG A 38 -12.17 -0.10 2.64
C ARG A 38 -12.65 -0.13 4.08
N THR A 39 -12.06 -1.02 4.88
CA THR A 39 -12.39 -1.14 6.31
C THR A 39 -11.90 0.09 7.09
N PRO A 40 -12.53 0.43 8.23
CA PRO A 40 -12.05 1.51 9.10
C PRO A 40 -10.60 1.32 9.54
N GLU A 41 -10.16 0.08 9.79
CA GLU A 41 -8.80 -0.24 10.22
C GLU A 41 -7.78 0.06 9.12
N LEU A 42 -8.09 -0.33 7.88
CA LEU A 42 -7.23 -0.09 6.72
C LEU A 42 -7.17 1.42 6.38
N GLN A 43 -8.31 2.11 6.46
CA GLN A 43 -8.37 3.57 6.29
C GLN A 43 -7.53 4.28 7.36
N ASN A 44 -7.70 3.92 8.63
CA ASN A 44 -6.97 4.52 9.74
C ASN A 44 -5.46 4.30 9.63
N LEU A 45 -5.02 3.10 9.21
CA LEU A 45 -3.61 2.86 8.95
C LEU A 45 -3.08 3.74 7.81
N HIS A 46 -3.81 3.82 6.69
CA HIS A 46 -3.46 4.69 5.57
C HIS A 46 -3.26 6.14 6.01
N GLU A 47 -4.23 6.71 6.73
CA GLU A 47 -4.19 8.10 7.17
C GLU A 47 -3.05 8.36 8.15
N LYS A 48 -2.84 7.48 9.15
CA LYS A 48 -1.71 7.60 10.09
C LYS A 48 -0.36 7.56 9.39
N LEU A 49 -0.18 6.67 8.41
CA LEU A 49 1.05 6.63 7.61
C LEU A 49 1.22 7.91 6.80
N MET A 50 0.16 8.39 6.14
CA MET A 50 0.21 9.63 5.37
C MET A 50 0.56 10.85 6.22
N ASP A 51 0.02 10.93 7.44
CA ASP A 51 0.31 12.02 8.37
C ASP A 51 1.74 11.94 8.91
N ALA A 52 2.20 10.74 9.29
CA ALA A 52 3.53 10.53 9.83
C ALA A 52 4.63 10.87 8.81
N ILE A 53 4.43 10.56 7.53
CA ILE A 53 5.42 10.85 6.48
C ILE A 53 5.32 12.28 5.93
N ALA A 54 4.22 12.99 6.16
CA ALA A 54 3.99 14.34 5.60
C ALA A 54 5.14 15.34 5.90
N PRO A 55 5.73 15.40 7.11
CA PRO A 55 6.84 16.31 7.40
C PRO A 55 8.14 15.96 6.68
N LEU A 56 8.22 14.77 6.07
CA LEU A 56 9.40 14.23 5.41
C LEU A 56 9.26 14.25 3.88
N GLU A 57 8.17 14.81 3.36
CA GLU A 57 7.94 14.88 1.92
C GLU A 57 8.87 15.89 1.27
N GLU A 58 9.56 15.43 0.23
CA GLU A 58 10.36 16.25 -0.65
C GLU A 58 9.53 16.68 -1.87
N PRO A 59 9.93 17.76 -2.58
CA PRO A 59 9.34 18.12 -3.85
C PRO A 59 9.33 16.94 -4.84
N PRO A 60 8.34 16.88 -5.76
CA PRO A 60 8.27 15.81 -6.75
C PRO A 60 9.60 15.57 -7.48
N GLY A 61 10.04 14.31 -7.45
CA GLY A 61 11.26 13.89 -8.13
C GLY A 61 11.12 13.85 -9.65
N THR A 62 12.21 13.46 -10.33
CA THR A 62 12.22 13.19 -11.77
C THR A 62 12.20 11.69 -12.04
N ILE A 63 12.26 11.28 -13.32
CA ILE A 63 12.43 9.87 -13.72
C ILE A 63 13.62 9.21 -13.00
N ALA A 64 14.69 9.96 -12.72
CA ALA A 64 15.88 9.46 -12.04
C ALA A 64 15.64 9.09 -10.56
N ALA A 65 14.54 9.53 -9.95
CA ALA A 65 14.17 9.15 -8.59
C ALA A 65 13.56 7.74 -8.51
N PHE A 66 13.19 7.15 -9.65
CA PHE A 66 12.64 5.79 -9.71
C PHE A 66 13.74 4.76 -9.92
N PHE A 67 13.50 3.54 -9.43
CA PHE A 67 14.36 2.40 -9.70
C PHE A 67 14.34 2.08 -11.19
N ALA A 68 15.52 2.01 -11.82
CA ALA A 68 15.69 1.69 -13.23
C ALA A 68 16.66 0.51 -13.38
N ASP A 69 16.15 -0.60 -13.90
CA ASP A 69 16.94 -1.77 -14.30
C ASP A 69 16.68 -2.05 -15.78
N GLY A 70 17.29 -1.23 -16.64
CA GLY A 70 17.02 -1.20 -18.08
C GLY A 70 15.67 -0.60 -18.49
N GLU A 71 14.72 -0.45 -17.55
CA GLU A 71 13.39 0.10 -17.80
C GLU A 71 13.15 1.40 -16.99
N PRO A 72 13.32 2.59 -17.59
CA PRO A 72 13.04 3.84 -16.89
C PRO A 72 11.54 4.04 -16.63
N ALA A 73 11.24 4.78 -15.57
CA ALA A 73 9.90 5.24 -15.27
C ALA A 73 9.36 6.16 -16.38
N ARG A 74 8.03 6.18 -16.53
CA ARG A 74 7.33 7.01 -17.50
C ARG A 74 7.05 8.40 -16.90
N PRO A 75 6.86 9.43 -17.74
CA PRO A 75 6.36 10.73 -17.27
C PRO A 75 5.08 10.60 -16.43
N SER A 76 4.18 9.68 -16.80
CA SER A 76 2.95 9.42 -16.03
C SER A 76 3.17 8.74 -14.69
N ASP A 77 4.27 8.01 -14.50
CA ASP A 77 4.63 7.45 -13.18
C ASP A 77 5.08 8.58 -12.24
N VAL A 78 5.88 9.52 -12.76
CA VAL A 78 6.30 10.73 -12.02
C VAL A 78 5.11 11.60 -11.66
N GLU A 79 4.23 11.87 -12.62
CA GLU A 79 3.02 12.68 -12.39
C GLU A 79 2.09 12.04 -11.35
N TRP A 80 1.90 10.72 -11.43
CA TRP A 80 1.09 9.98 -10.46
C TRP A 80 1.63 10.14 -9.03
N VAL A 81 2.94 9.92 -8.81
CA VAL A 81 3.54 10.07 -7.48
C VAL A 81 3.46 11.52 -7.00
N ALA A 82 3.70 12.49 -7.88
CA ALA A 82 3.63 13.92 -7.56
C ALA A 82 2.24 14.37 -7.07
N GLN A 83 1.18 13.71 -7.56
CA GLN A 83 -0.21 14.05 -7.26
C GLN A 83 -0.85 13.11 -6.23
N TYR A 84 -0.15 12.05 -5.80
CA TYR A 84 -0.73 10.97 -5.00
C TYR A 84 -1.44 11.48 -3.74
N ARG A 85 -0.80 12.36 -2.97
CA ARG A 85 -1.37 12.88 -1.73
C ARG A 85 -2.70 13.61 -1.97
N SER A 86 -2.78 14.46 -2.99
CA SER A 86 -3.99 15.25 -3.24
C SER A 86 -5.09 14.46 -3.97
N GLN A 87 -4.73 13.51 -4.83
CA GLN A 87 -5.68 12.85 -5.73
C GLN A 87 -6.09 11.42 -5.32
N ALA A 88 -5.27 10.72 -4.53
CA ALA A 88 -5.43 9.27 -4.32
C ALA A 88 -5.24 8.83 -2.85
N SER A 89 -5.22 9.76 -1.90
CA SER A 89 -5.02 9.49 -0.48
C SER A 89 -6.16 10.04 0.39
N TYR A 90 -6.18 9.72 1.70
CA TYR A 90 -7.22 10.10 2.66
C TYR A 90 -8.62 9.66 2.18
N HIS A 91 -9.56 10.58 2.01
CA HIS A 91 -10.91 10.28 1.56
C HIS A 91 -10.98 9.67 0.14
N HIS A 92 -9.96 9.94 -0.69
CA HIS A 92 -9.80 9.33 -2.02
C HIS A 92 -9.10 7.97 -1.99
N PHE A 93 -8.71 7.48 -0.81
CA PHE A 93 -8.10 6.17 -0.67
C PHE A 93 -9.05 5.08 -1.18
N TRP A 94 -8.57 4.36 -2.20
CA TRP A 94 -9.29 3.29 -2.86
C TRP A 94 -8.40 2.04 -2.84
N PRO A 95 -8.47 1.20 -1.79
CA PRO A 95 -7.57 0.07 -1.63
C PRO A 95 -7.82 -1.00 -2.70
N HIS A 96 -6.77 -1.36 -3.43
CA HIS A 96 -6.83 -2.36 -4.50
C HIS A 96 -5.46 -3.03 -4.69
N ILE A 97 -5.47 -4.21 -5.34
CA ILE A 97 -4.26 -4.88 -5.81
C ILE A 97 -4.29 -4.90 -7.34
N THR A 98 -3.31 -4.26 -7.97
CA THR A 98 -3.17 -4.30 -9.42
C THR A 98 -2.71 -5.68 -9.87
N LEU A 99 -3.48 -6.31 -10.76
CA LEU A 99 -3.17 -7.63 -11.33
C LEU A 99 -2.33 -7.53 -12.61
N GLY A 100 -2.43 -6.40 -13.33
CA GLY A 100 -1.69 -6.16 -14.56
C GLY A 100 -2.48 -5.38 -15.60
N VAL A 101 -1.84 -5.10 -16.73
CA VAL A 101 -2.47 -4.47 -17.89
C VAL A 101 -3.13 -5.52 -18.76
N GLY A 102 -4.35 -5.24 -19.17
CA GLY A 102 -5.21 -6.17 -19.87
C GLY A 102 -6.29 -6.72 -18.96
N GLY A 103 -7.24 -7.39 -19.57
CA GLY A 103 -8.33 -8.08 -18.90
C GLY A 103 -8.89 -9.14 -19.83
N PRO A 104 -9.73 -10.04 -19.33
CA PRO A 104 -10.35 -11.04 -20.17
C PRO A 104 -11.20 -10.35 -21.24
N LYS A 105 -11.14 -10.87 -22.49
CA LYS A 105 -11.91 -10.33 -23.63
C LYS A 105 -13.41 -10.44 -23.41
N GLU A 106 -13.82 -11.45 -22.65
CA GLU A 106 -15.19 -11.72 -22.25
C GLU A 106 -15.28 -11.71 -20.72
N PRO A 107 -16.42 -11.30 -20.13
CA PRO A 107 -16.60 -11.41 -18.69
C PRO A 107 -16.47 -12.87 -18.24
N PRO A 108 -15.93 -13.14 -17.04
CA PRO A 108 -15.89 -14.49 -16.51
C PRO A 108 -17.31 -15.04 -16.41
N LYS A 109 -17.48 -16.31 -16.81
CA LYS A 109 -18.79 -16.99 -16.81
C LYS A 109 -19.31 -17.22 -15.41
N GLU A 110 -18.38 -17.43 -14.47
CA GLU A 110 -18.66 -17.59 -13.05
C GLU A 110 -18.20 -16.35 -12.28
N PRO A 111 -18.93 -15.92 -11.25
CA PRO A 111 -18.48 -14.85 -10.37
C PRO A 111 -17.20 -15.28 -9.64
N MET A 112 -16.32 -14.31 -9.40
CA MET A 112 -15.11 -14.54 -8.59
C MET A 112 -15.52 -14.85 -7.15
N GLU A 113 -14.91 -15.86 -6.56
CA GLU A 113 -15.03 -16.12 -5.12
C GLU A 113 -14.36 -15.00 -4.33
N LEU A 114 -15.09 -14.45 -3.36
CA LEU A 114 -14.56 -13.49 -2.41
C LEU A 114 -13.77 -14.23 -1.34
N PHE A 115 -12.66 -13.64 -0.90
CA PHE A 115 -11.80 -14.26 0.10
C PHE A 115 -11.14 -13.22 1.00
N ASP A 116 -10.78 -13.70 2.18
CA ASP A 116 -10.11 -12.90 3.21
C ASP A 116 -8.69 -13.45 3.42
N PHE A 117 -7.76 -12.55 3.75
CA PHE A 117 -6.41 -12.94 4.16
C PHE A 117 -5.86 -11.99 5.22
N ALA A 118 -4.91 -12.48 6.01
CA ALA A 118 -4.19 -11.65 6.98
C ALA A 118 -2.91 -11.09 6.35
N ALA A 119 -2.80 -9.77 6.27
CA ALA A 119 -1.57 -9.07 5.93
C ALA A 119 -0.76 -8.83 7.21
N SER A 120 0.34 -9.56 7.37
CA SER A 120 1.21 -9.51 8.56
C SER A 120 2.51 -8.73 8.34
N ARG A 121 2.67 -8.11 7.18
CA ARG A 121 3.88 -7.36 6.81
C ARG A 121 3.55 -6.08 6.06
N VAL A 122 4.37 -5.06 6.30
CA VAL A 122 4.38 -3.80 5.56
C VAL A 122 5.79 -3.58 5.03
N ALA A 123 5.92 -3.09 3.79
CA ALA A 123 7.21 -2.83 3.16
C ALA A 123 7.29 -1.38 2.68
N LEU A 124 8.46 -0.76 2.87
CA LEU A 124 8.84 0.48 2.22
C LEU A 124 9.60 0.11 0.94
N CYS A 125 9.11 0.59 -0.20
CA CYS A 125 9.63 0.21 -1.50
C CYS A 125 10.21 1.38 -2.29
N HIS A 126 11.29 1.13 -3.04
CA HIS A 126 11.69 1.97 -4.16
C HIS A 126 10.84 1.61 -5.38
N LEU A 127 10.06 2.59 -5.86
CA LEU A 127 9.18 2.42 -7.01
C LEU A 127 9.97 2.45 -8.32
N GLY A 128 9.62 1.56 -9.25
CA GLY A 128 10.07 1.60 -10.64
C GLY A 128 8.93 1.91 -11.61
N ARG A 129 9.14 1.58 -12.89
CA ARG A 129 8.13 1.73 -13.96
C ARG A 129 6.77 1.14 -13.56
N PHE A 130 5.69 1.85 -13.87
CA PHE A 130 4.30 1.55 -13.44
C PHE A 130 4.05 1.68 -11.93
N CYS A 131 4.87 2.45 -11.21
CA CYS A 131 4.78 2.61 -9.75
C CYS A 131 4.81 1.27 -8.99
N THR A 132 5.52 0.29 -9.55
CA THR A 132 5.66 -1.04 -8.95
C THR A 132 6.79 -1.05 -7.91
N CYS A 133 6.61 -1.75 -6.80
CA CYS A 133 7.70 -2.00 -5.85
C CYS A 133 8.79 -2.84 -6.54
N ARG A 134 9.99 -2.26 -6.73
CA ARG A 134 11.13 -2.96 -7.38
C ARG A 134 12.23 -3.36 -6.42
N ALA A 135 12.46 -2.55 -5.41
CA ALA A 135 13.38 -2.87 -4.32
C ALA A 135 12.70 -2.60 -2.99
N VAL A 136 12.76 -3.57 -2.09
CA VAL A 136 12.35 -3.38 -0.70
C VAL A 136 13.49 -2.69 0.03
N LEU A 137 13.21 -1.51 0.59
CA LEU A 137 14.17 -0.71 1.36
C LEU A 137 14.12 -1.07 2.84
N HIS A 138 12.93 -1.43 3.35
CA HIS A 138 12.70 -1.85 4.71
C HIS A 138 11.40 -2.65 4.83
N GLU A 139 11.30 -3.55 5.82
CA GLU A 139 10.09 -4.32 6.12
C GLU A 139 9.79 -4.31 7.62
N TRP A 140 8.50 -4.21 7.95
CA TRP A 140 7.98 -4.37 9.30
C TRP A 140 7.10 -5.61 9.36
N ASN A 141 7.22 -6.35 10.47
CA ASN A 141 6.25 -7.39 10.81
C ASN A 141 5.18 -6.79 11.71
N LEU A 142 3.92 -6.97 11.32
CA LEU A 142 2.78 -6.63 12.15
C LEU A 142 2.58 -7.76 13.16
N LEU A 143 2.80 -7.44 14.43
CA LEU A 143 2.72 -8.39 15.52
C LEU A 143 1.42 -8.17 16.29
N PRO A 144 0.73 -9.23 16.73
CA PRO A 144 -0.34 -9.06 17.71
C PRO A 144 0.18 -8.24 18.89
N ALA A 145 -0.65 -7.33 19.41
CA ALA A 145 -0.35 -6.71 20.69
C ALA A 145 -0.10 -7.84 21.70
N ARG A 146 1.04 -7.81 22.40
CA ARG A 146 1.24 -8.74 23.52
C ARG A 146 0.09 -8.51 24.48
N GLU A 147 -0.71 -9.53 24.71
CA GLU A 147 -1.66 -9.53 25.80
C GLU A 147 -0.85 -9.21 27.06
N SER A 148 -1.15 -8.09 27.70
CA SER A 148 -0.50 -7.71 28.95
C SER A 148 -0.62 -8.91 29.87
N ALA A 149 0.53 -9.49 30.24
CA ALA A 149 0.56 -10.50 31.29
C ALA A 149 -0.27 -9.93 32.45
N LEU A 150 -1.35 -10.63 32.78
CA LEU A 150 -2.09 -10.39 34.02
C LEU A 150 -1.06 -10.31 35.15
N PRO A 151 -1.20 -9.40 36.13
CA PRO A 151 -0.34 -9.45 37.29
C PRO A 151 -0.48 -10.84 37.91
N ASP A 152 0.64 -11.52 38.14
CA ASP A 152 0.69 -12.70 39.00
C ASP A 152 0.33 -12.25 40.42
N ASP A 153 -0.97 -12.20 40.72
CA ASP A 153 -1.47 -12.10 42.08
C ASP A 153 -1.37 -13.49 42.74
N LEU A 154 -0.32 -13.68 43.55
CA LEU A 154 -0.23 -14.67 44.63
C LEU A 154 0.37 -14.04 45.88
#